data_AF-A0A4Q4C5N7-F1
#
_entry.id   AF-A0A4Q4C5N7-F1
#
_cell.length_a   1.000
_cell.length_b   1.000
_cell.length_c   1.000
_cell.angle_alpha   90.00
_cell.angle_beta   90.00
_cell.angle_gamma   90.00
#
_symmetry.space_group_name_H-M   'P 1'
#
loop_
_entity.id
_entity.type
_entity.pdbx_description
1 polymer ?
#
loop_
_entity_poly.entity_id
_entity_poly.type
_entity_poly.pdbx_seq_one_letter_code
_entity_poly.pdbx_strand_id
1 'polypeptide(L)'
;MAELDIDTSAREVADLFNCNQARRAVERLDALRRDQDLVVQESLDRLVAVRAREHLIALEAPGAIAGSDIGRTGATMERLREASDAPRFPAEDETEDLSQAQLHDVYASIVASRGSQAARDSLDTNNERVILGLRKETGTTHDRGRGDYDDRLVVVWKDSFGTRHAREFNRANTEPSAQYDHHAGSDGTRRYAAGGNAPRLDTSPGYERVLHRKIEGDDANRDGVRDLGRLGEGTTEMLATT
;
A
#
# COMPACT_ATOMS: atom_id res chain seq x y z
N MET A 1 -10.29 -18.99 20.51
CA MET A 1 -11.42 -18.58 19.66
C MET A 1 -11.12 -19.05 18.25
N ALA A 2 -12.14 -19.25 17.42
CA ALA A 2 -11.91 -19.45 15.98
C ALA A 2 -11.35 -18.16 15.39
N GLU A 3 -10.42 -18.29 14.45
CA GLU A 3 -9.87 -17.18 13.69
C GLU A 3 -10.99 -16.44 12.92
N LEU A 4 -10.91 -15.11 12.88
CA LEU A 4 -11.86 -14.28 12.14
C LEU A 4 -11.57 -14.35 10.64
N ASP A 5 -12.53 -14.81 9.84
CA ASP A 5 -12.51 -14.65 8.38
C ASP A 5 -12.93 -13.21 8.03
N ILE A 6 -11.95 -12.36 7.72
CA ILE A 6 -12.15 -10.91 7.52
C ILE A 6 -13.03 -10.66 6.30
N ASP A 7 -12.74 -11.29 5.15
CA ASP A 7 -13.52 -11.15 3.91
C ASP A 7 -15.00 -11.48 4.11
N THR A 8 -15.27 -12.65 4.71
CA THR A 8 -16.64 -13.13 4.90
C THR A 8 -17.39 -12.23 5.89
N SER A 9 -16.73 -11.87 6.99
CA SER A 9 -17.31 -11.00 8.02
C SER A 9 -17.60 -9.59 7.51
N ALA A 10 -16.71 -9.04 6.68
CA ALA A 10 -16.93 -7.74 6.04
C ALA A 10 -18.12 -7.77 5.07
N ARG A 11 -18.30 -8.87 4.32
CA ARG A 11 -19.45 -9.05 3.41
C ARG A 11 -20.75 -9.08 4.21
N GLU A 12 -20.80 -9.86 5.29
CA GLU A 12 -21.98 -9.93 6.18
C GLU A 12 -22.38 -8.54 6.72
N VAL A 13 -21.40 -7.76 7.22
CA VAL A 13 -21.66 -6.42 7.74
C VAL A 13 -22.11 -5.46 6.62
N ALA A 14 -21.46 -5.51 5.46
CA ALA A 14 -21.83 -4.67 4.33
C ALA A 14 -23.25 -4.98 3.83
N ASP A 15 -23.64 -6.25 3.79
CA ASP A 15 -24.99 -6.67 3.41
C ASP A 15 -26.05 -6.10 4.37
N LEU A 16 -25.75 -6.02 5.68
CA LEU A 16 -26.63 -5.38 6.65
C LEU A 16 -26.79 -3.86 6.40
N PHE A 17 -25.71 -3.16 6.06
CA PHE A 17 -25.80 -1.75 5.65
C PHE A 17 -26.63 -1.59 4.37
N ASN A 18 -26.36 -2.42 3.37
CA ASN A 18 -27.05 -2.40 2.07
C ASN A 18 -28.55 -2.78 2.19
N CYS A 19 -28.94 -3.51 3.24
CA CYS A 19 -30.35 -3.81 3.55
C CYS A 19 -31.02 -2.76 4.46
N ASN A 20 -30.43 -1.57 4.64
CA ASN A 20 -30.91 -0.52 5.55
C ASN A 20 -31.02 -0.96 7.03
N GLN A 21 -30.18 -1.91 7.48
CA GLN A 21 -30.13 -2.41 8.85
C GLN A 21 -28.94 -1.84 9.63
N ALA A 22 -28.71 -0.53 9.53
CA ALA A 22 -27.52 0.15 10.06
C ALA A 22 -27.23 -0.19 11.55
N ARG A 23 -28.25 -0.20 12.42
CA ARG A 23 -28.07 -0.58 13.83
C ARG A 23 -27.51 -1.98 14.00
N ARG A 24 -28.03 -2.97 13.25
CA ARG A 24 -27.55 -4.35 13.29
C ARG A 24 -26.14 -4.47 12.70
N ALA A 25 -25.87 -3.73 11.63
CA ALA A 25 -24.55 -3.69 11.01
C ALA A 25 -23.48 -3.18 12.00
N VAL A 26 -23.77 -2.08 12.69
CA VAL A 26 -22.89 -1.50 13.73
C VAL A 26 -22.69 -2.49 14.89
N GLU A 27 -23.77 -3.09 15.40
CA GLU A 27 -23.68 -4.09 16.47
C GLU A 27 -22.81 -5.30 16.06
N ARG A 28 -22.96 -5.76 14.81
CA ARG A 28 -22.21 -6.89 14.27
C ARG A 28 -20.74 -6.54 14.07
N LEU A 29 -20.45 -5.37 13.49
CA LEU A 29 -19.09 -4.88 13.28
C LEU A 29 -18.34 -4.73 14.60
N ASP A 30 -18.94 -4.08 15.60
CA ASP A 30 -18.31 -3.90 16.92
C ASP A 30 -18.05 -5.24 17.63
N ALA A 31 -18.93 -6.24 17.42
CA ALA A 31 -18.74 -7.57 17.98
C ALA A 31 -17.59 -8.33 17.29
N LEU A 32 -17.46 -8.19 15.96
CA LEU A 32 -16.39 -8.83 15.17
C LEU A 32 -15.02 -8.21 15.44
N ARG A 33 -14.97 -6.90 15.69
CA ARG A 33 -13.72 -6.18 16.01
C ARG A 33 -13.18 -6.50 17.40
N ARG A 34 -14.03 -6.93 18.32
CA ARG A 34 -13.65 -7.15 19.72
C ARG A 34 -12.57 -8.24 19.81
N ASP A 35 -11.54 -7.97 20.62
CA ASP A 35 -10.42 -8.87 20.88
C ASP A 35 -9.62 -9.28 19.62
N GLN A 36 -9.70 -8.49 18.54
CA GLN A 36 -8.86 -8.65 17.34
C GLN A 36 -7.67 -7.70 17.40
N ASP A 37 -6.57 -8.06 16.75
CA ASP A 37 -5.44 -7.16 16.55
C ASP A 37 -5.82 -5.96 15.70
N LEU A 38 -5.10 -4.84 15.90
CA LEU A 38 -5.43 -3.57 15.25
C LEU A 38 -5.47 -3.70 13.73
N VAL A 39 -4.50 -4.37 13.12
CA VAL A 39 -4.43 -4.58 11.66
C VAL A 39 -5.64 -5.35 11.12
N VAL A 40 -6.18 -6.30 11.89
CA VAL A 40 -7.39 -7.06 11.53
C VAL A 40 -8.62 -6.16 11.62
N GLN A 41 -8.73 -5.34 12.68
CA GLN A 41 -9.82 -4.39 12.85
C GLN A 41 -9.84 -3.35 11.71
N GLU A 42 -8.70 -2.76 11.40
CA GLU A 42 -8.55 -1.76 10.33
C GLU A 42 -8.90 -2.35 8.95
N SER A 43 -8.51 -3.60 8.70
CA SER A 43 -8.79 -4.28 7.43
C SER A 43 -10.27 -4.65 7.28
N LEU A 44 -10.92 -5.06 8.38
CA LEU A 44 -12.36 -5.27 8.44
C LEU A 44 -13.13 -3.97 8.16
N ASP A 45 -12.80 -2.89 8.87
CA ASP A 45 -13.45 -1.58 8.70
C ASP A 45 -13.28 -1.08 7.25
N ARG A 46 -12.08 -1.24 6.66
CA ARG A 46 -11.80 -0.84 5.27
C ARG A 46 -12.61 -1.64 4.25
N LEU A 47 -12.72 -2.96 4.39
CA LEU A 47 -13.53 -3.78 3.48
C LEU A 47 -15.02 -3.46 3.59
N VAL A 48 -15.52 -3.21 4.81
CA VAL A 48 -16.91 -2.77 5.02
C VAL A 48 -17.15 -1.41 4.34
N ALA A 49 -16.24 -0.45 4.54
CA ALA A 49 -16.34 0.88 3.95
C ALA A 49 -16.36 0.84 2.42
N VAL A 50 -15.53 0.00 1.80
CA VAL A 50 -15.51 -0.19 0.34
C VAL A 50 -16.83 -0.81 -0.17
N ARG A 51 -17.35 -1.84 0.50
CA ARG A 51 -18.51 -2.62 0.04
C ARG A 51 -19.86 -1.96 0.29
N ALA A 52 -19.97 -1.18 1.37
CA ALA A 52 -21.20 -0.47 1.73
C ALA A 52 -21.17 1.01 1.34
N ARG A 53 -20.20 1.43 0.52
CA ARG A 53 -19.88 2.85 0.25
C ARG A 53 -21.09 3.70 -0.09
N GLU A 54 -21.94 3.25 -1.00
CA GLU A 54 -23.12 4.01 -1.44
C GLU A 54 -24.12 4.23 -0.29
N HIS A 55 -24.34 3.21 0.54
CA HIS A 55 -25.24 3.29 1.69
C HIS A 55 -24.64 4.11 2.83
N LEU A 56 -23.33 4.01 3.07
CA LEU A 56 -22.65 4.83 4.07
C LEU A 56 -22.77 6.32 3.72
N ILE A 57 -22.58 6.70 2.46
CA ILE A 57 -22.79 8.08 1.99
C ILE A 57 -24.25 8.53 2.22
N ALA A 58 -25.23 7.66 1.97
CA ALA A 58 -26.63 7.99 2.24
C ALA A 58 -26.92 8.20 3.73
N LEU A 59 -26.23 7.48 4.61
CA LEU A 59 -26.36 7.60 6.07
C LEU A 59 -25.68 8.86 6.64
N GLU A 60 -24.81 9.53 5.89
CA GLU A 60 -24.25 10.85 6.26
C GLU A 60 -25.27 11.99 6.11
N ALA A 61 -26.40 11.76 5.42
CA ALA A 61 -27.41 12.79 5.21
C ALA A 61 -28.09 13.21 6.55
N PRO A 62 -28.40 14.52 6.73
CA PRO A 62 -29.08 14.99 7.93
C PRO A 62 -30.39 14.24 8.19
N GLY A 63 -30.53 13.64 9.37
CA GLY A 63 -31.73 12.90 9.78
C GLY A 63 -31.81 11.45 9.29
N ALA A 64 -30.78 10.93 8.60
CA ALA A 64 -30.74 9.52 8.18
C ALA A 64 -30.57 8.54 9.35
N ILE A 65 -30.00 8.99 10.47
CA ILE A 65 -29.83 8.20 11.70
C ILE A 65 -30.84 8.66 12.74
N ALA A 66 -31.58 7.71 13.32
CA ALA A 66 -32.55 7.98 14.37
C ALA A 66 -31.86 8.56 15.63
N GLY A 67 -32.52 9.52 16.29
CA GLY A 67 -31.97 10.29 17.42
C GLY A 67 -31.39 9.45 18.57
N SER A 68 -31.97 8.29 18.87
CA SER A 68 -31.49 7.36 19.91
C SER A 68 -30.17 6.67 19.55
N ASP A 69 -29.85 6.58 18.27
CA ASP A 69 -28.75 5.76 17.74
C ASP A 69 -27.55 6.61 17.31
N ILE A 70 -27.67 7.94 17.36
CA ILE A 70 -26.67 8.92 16.89
C ILE A 70 -25.30 8.69 17.54
N GLY A 71 -25.23 8.43 18.84
CA GLY A 71 -23.94 8.33 19.54
C GLY A 71 -23.07 7.17 19.05
N ARG A 72 -23.59 5.94 19.16
CA ARG A 72 -22.85 4.73 18.78
C ARG A 72 -22.72 4.58 17.26
N THR A 73 -23.80 4.83 16.53
CA THR A 73 -23.81 4.72 15.07
C THR A 73 -22.90 5.79 14.48
N GLY A 74 -22.97 7.04 14.96
CA GLY A 74 -22.11 8.14 14.50
C GLY A 74 -20.63 7.86 14.69
N ALA A 75 -20.20 7.36 15.85
CA ALA A 75 -18.79 6.99 16.08
C ALA A 75 -18.31 5.86 15.14
N THR A 76 -19.21 4.93 14.77
CA THR A 76 -18.88 3.87 13.82
C THR A 76 -18.84 4.39 12.38
N MET A 77 -19.73 5.31 12.01
CA MET A 77 -19.72 5.93 10.69
C MET A 77 -18.45 6.77 10.48
N GLU A 78 -18.04 7.55 11.48
CA GLU A 78 -16.79 8.31 11.44
C GLU A 78 -15.59 7.37 11.24
N ARG A 79 -15.52 6.28 12.00
CA ARG A 79 -14.46 5.28 11.84
C ARG A 79 -14.44 4.64 10.44
N LEU A 80 -15.60 4.29 9.88
CA LEU A 80 -15.69 3.73 8.52
C LEU A 80 -15.30 4.77 7.45
N ARG A 81 -15.58 6.04 7.70
CA ARG A 81 -15.14 7.16 6.88
C ARG A 81 -13.61 7.30 6.92
N GLU A 82 -13.02 7.32 8.11
CA GLU A 82 -11.55 7.32 8.29
C GLU A 82 -10.89 6.09 7.64
N ALA A 83 -11.54 4.92 7.71
CA ALA A 83 -11.03 3.70 7.07
C ALA A 83 -10.99 3.77 5.52
N SER A 84 -11.67 4.77 4.92
CA SER A 84 -11.63 5.05 3.49
C SER A 84 -10.44 5.95 3.08
N ASP A 85 -9.75 6.56 4.05
CA ASP A 85 -8.56 7.37 3.80
C ASP A 85 -7.33 6.49 3.49
N ALA A 86 -6.15 7.11 3.41
CA ALA A 86 -4.91 6.40 3.17
C ALA A 86 -4.65 5.36 4.28
N PRO A 87 -4.51 4.06 3.94
CA PRO A 87 -4.21 3.03 4.94
C PRO A 87 -2.89 3.33 5.66
N ARG A 88 -2.87 3.09 6.97
CA ARG A 88 -1.64 3.05 7.76
C ARG A 88 -0.73 1.94 7.24
N PHE A 89 0.58 2.17 7.28
CA PHE A 89 1.59 1.13 7.04
C PHE A 89 1.65 0.20 8.27
N PRO A 90 1.29 -1.09 8.16
CA PRO A 90 1.35 -2.02 9.29
C PRO A 90 2.81 -2.31 9.68
N ALA A 91 3.11 -2.37 10.97
CA ALA A 91 4.41 -2.81 11.43
C ALA A 91 4.64 -4.31 11.10
N GLU A 92 5.88 -4.77 11.12
CA GLU A 92 6.19 -6.17 10.79
C GLU A 92 5.62 -7.15 11.82
N ASP A 93 5.70 -6.79 13.10
CA ASP A 93 5.18 -7.58 14.22
C ASP A 93 3.64 -7.68 14.23
N GLU A 94 2.95 -6.71 13.65
CA GLU A 94 1.48 -6.76 13.49
C GLU A 94 1.03 -7.82 12.47
N THR A 95 1.89 -8.20 11.51
CA THR A 95 1.54 -9.13 10.43
C THR A 95 2.26 -10.49 10.52
N GLU A 96 3.28 -10.61 11.36
CA GLU A 96 4.13 -11.81 11.48
C GLU A 96 3.34 -13.08 11.86
N ASP A 97 2.38 -12.95 12.79
CA ASP A 97 1.62 -14.09 13.34
C ASP A 97 0.26 -14.32 12.66
N LEU A 98 -0.08 -13.54 11.63
CA LEU A 98 -1.35 -13.71 10.90
C LEU A 98 -1.32 -14.99 10.06
N SER A 99 -2.47 -15.67 9.95
CA SER A 99 -2.58 -16.74 8.96
C SER A 99 -2.49 -16.19 7.54
N GLN A 100 -2.26 -17.07 6.57
CA GLN A 100 -2.28 -16.70 5.15
C GLN A 100 -3.63 -16.09 4.70
N ALA A 101 -4.74 -16.50 5.31
CA ALA A 101 -6.06 -15.96 4.98
C ALA A 101 -6.22 -14.53 5.51
N GLN A 102 -5.85 -14.29 6.78
CA GLN A 102 -5.88 -12.95 7.36
C GLN A 102 -4.89 -12.01 6.69
N LEU A 103 -3.65 -12.47 6.46
CA LEU A 103 -2.61 -11.70 5.79
C LEU A 103 -3.05 -11.31 4.37
N HIS A 104 -3.63 -12.25 3.62
CA HIS A 104 -4.25 -11.97 2.33
C HIS A 104 -5.32 -10.87 2.45
N ASP A 105 -6.26 -11.01 3.39
CA ASP A 105 -7.37 -10.06 3.52
C ASP A 105 -6.92 -8.66 3.97
N VAL A 106 -5.87 -8.58 4.80
CA VAL A 106 -5.22 -7.31 5.18
C VAL A 106 -4.74 -6.58 3.92
N TYR A 107 -3.98 -7.24 3.05
CA TYR A 107 -3.47 -6.59 1.84
C TYR A 107 -4.54 -6.43 0.75
N ALA A 108 -5.46 -7.37 0.61
CA ALA A 108 -6.59 -7.27 -0.31
C ALA A 108 -7.48 -6.07 0.04
N SER A 109 -7.64 -5.74 1.33
CA SER A 109 -8.39 -4.55 1.74
C SER A 109 -7.73 -3.25 1.29
N ILE A 110 -6.39 -3.19 1.23
CA ILE A 110 -5.63 -2.04 0.69
C ILE A 110 -5.85 -1.93 -0.83
N VAL A 111 -5.81 -3.05 -1.57
CA VAL A 111 -6.14 -3.07 -3.01
C VAL A 111 -7.58 -2.67 -3.25
N ALA A 112 -8.52 -3.11 -2.41
CA ALA A 112 -9.92 -2.77 -2.53
C ALA A 112 -10.13 -1.25 -2.48
N SER A 113 -9.50 -0.55 -1.51
CA SER A 113 -9.67 0.90 -1.36
C SER A 113 -8.80 1.74 -2.32
N ARG A 114 -7.57 1.33 -2.62
CA ARG A 114 -6.58 2.16 -3.37
C ARG A 114 -6.14 1.58 -4.71
N GLY A 115 -6.41 0.31 -4.97
CA GLY A 115 -6.00 -0.37 -6.20
C GLY A 115 -6.75 0.10 -7.44
N SER A 116 -6.16 -0.17 -8.61
CA SER A 116 -6.84 -0.01 -9.90
C SER A 116 -7.94 -1.06 -10.07
N GLN A 117 -8.83 -0.86 -11.03
CA GLN A 117 -9.84 -1.87 -11.34
C GLN A 117 -9.21 -3.22 -11.73
N ALA A 118 -8.17 -3.19 -12.57
CA ALA A 118 -7.44 -4.40 -12.97
C ALA A 118 -6.86 -5.16 -11.76
N ALA A 119 -6.29 -4.46 -10.78
CA ALA A 119 -5.76 -5.10 -9.57
C ALA A 119 -6.87 -5.76 -8.72
N ARG A 120 -8.05 -5.14 -8.66
CA ARG A 120 -9.21 -5.74 -7.97
C ARG A 120 -9.70 -6.99 -8.70
N ASP A 121 -9.85 -6.91 -10.03
CA ASP A 121 -10.29 -8.04 -10.86
C ASP A 121 -9.31 -9.23 -10.76
N SER A 122 -8.00 -8.95 -10.70
CA SER A 122 -6.98 -9.99 -10.49
C SER A 122 -7.05 -10.66 -9.12
N LEU A 123 -7.38 -9.95 -8.05
CA LEU A 123 -7.57 -10.57 -6.73
C LEU A 123 -8.84 -11.46 -6.67
N ASP A 124 -9.81 -11.22 -7.53
CA ASP A 124 -11.01 -12.04 -7.64
C ASP A 124 -10.79 -13.30 -8.50
N THR A 125 -9.71 -13.34 -9.30
CA THR A 125 -9.39 -14.44 -10.21
C THR A 125 -8.37 -15.40 -9.60
N ASN A 126 -8.71 -16.68 -9.53
CA ASN A 126 -7.77 -17.71 -9.06
C ASN A 126 -6.53 -17.80 -9.96
N ASN A 127 -5.36 -17.99 -9.36
CA ASN A 127 -4.02 -18.04 -9.97
C ASN A 127 -3.45 -16.71 -10.49
N GLU A 128 -4.21 -15.62 -10.47
CA GLU A 128 -3.65 -14.29 -10.71
C GLU A 128 -2.99 -13.74 -9.44
N ARG A 129 -2.01 -12.86 -9.62
CA ARG A 129 -1.21 -12.29 -8.53
C ARG A 129 -1.20 -10.78 -8.63
N VAL A 130 -1.33 -10.13 -7.49
CA VAL A 130 -1.15 -8.68 -7.37
C VAL A 130 0.10 -8.41 -6.55
N ILE A 131 0.95 -7.53 -7.07
CA ILE A 131 2.12 -7.02 -6.35
C ILE A 131 1.77 -5.64 -5.81
N LEU A 132 1.84 -5.49 -4.48
CA LEU A 132 1.68 -4.22 -3.80
C LEU A 132 3.06 -3.70 -3.41
N GLY A 133 3.31 -2.42 -3.69
CA GLY A 133 4.38 -1.66 -3.06
C GLY A 133 3.81 -0.73 -2.02
N LEU A 134 4.16 -0.97 -0.75
CA LEU A 134 3.86 -0.08 0.36
C LEU A 134 5.11 0.74 0.63
N ARG A 135 4.96 2.05 0.46
CA ARG A 135 6.04 3.01 0.65
C ARG A 135 5.98 3.63 2.03
N LYS A 136 7.12 3.71 2.68
CA LYS A 136 7.33 4.57 3.84
C LYS A 136 8.16 5.77 3.40
N GLU A 137 7.62 6.96 3.58
CA GLU A 137 8.27 8.20 3.14
C GLU A 137 9.53 8.48 3.97
N THR A 138 10.65 7.89 3.55
CA THR A 138 11.99 8.15 4.08
C THR A 138 12.81 8.95 3.07
N GLY A 139 13.69 9.81 3.57
CA GLY A 139 14.52 10.65 2.70
C GLY A 139 15.49 9.80 1.90
N THR A 140 15.60 10.06 0.61
CA THR A 140 16.56 9.42 -0.31
C THR A 140 18.03 9.55 0.16
N THR A 141 18.35 10.58 0.95
CA THR A 141 19.67 10.84 1.54
C THR A 141 20.00 10.00 2.78
N HIS A 142 19.04 9.22 3.28
CA HIS A 142 19.23 8.35 4.44
C HIS A 142 20.35 7.33 4.20
N ASP A 143 21.02 6.93 5.29
CA ASP A 143 22.17 6.02 5.27
C ASP A 143 23.23 6.38 4.21
N ARG A 144 23.62 7.66 4.17
CA ARG A 144 24.58 8.21 3.19
C ARG A 144 24.11 7.98 1.75
N GLY A 145 22.82 8.13 1.53
CA GLY A 145 22.17 8.00 0.23
C GLY A 145 22.04 6.57 -0.30
N ARG A 146 22.16 5.57 0.58
CA ARG A 146 21.82 4.19 0.25
C ARG A 146 20.31 3.94 0.29
N GLY A 147 19.55 4.80 0.97
CA GLY A 147 18.14 4.56 1.28
C GLY A 147 17.98 3.67 2.52
N ASP A 148 16.80 3.67 3.13
CA ASP A 148 16.55 2.94 4.38
C ASP A 148 16.02 1.51 4.15
N TYR A 149 15.62 1.19 2.91
CA TYR A 149 15.05 -0.11 2.52
C TYR A 149 13.90 -0.55 3.45
N ASP A 150 13.09 0.41 3.89
CA ASP A 150 11.99 0.24 4.82
C ASP A 150 10.61 0.21 4.14
N ASP A 151 10.61 0.08 2.81
CA ASP A 151 9.41 -0.23 2.04
C ASP A 151 9.10 -1.72 2.13
N ARG A 152 7.82 -2.05 1.88
CA ARG A 152 7.34 -3.43 1.85
C ARG A 152 6.77 -3.76 0.47
N LEU A 153 7.31 -4.80 -0.15
CA LEU A 153 6.66 -5.43 -1.31
C LEU A 153 5.83 -6.61 -0.81
N VAL A 154 4.63 -6.78 -1.36
CA VAL A 154 3.74 -7.89 -1.02
C VAL A 154 3.19 -8.51 -2.28
N VAL A 155 3.21 -9.83 -2.36
CA VAL A 155 2.51 -10.58 -3.41
C VAL A 155 1.27 -11.21 -2.79
N VAL A 156 0.09 -10.94 -3.34
CA VAL A 156 -1.20 -11.42 -2.84
C VAL A 156 -1.91 -12.18 -3.96
N TRP A 157 -2.43 -13.37 -3.64
CA TRP A 157 -3.10 -14.22 -4.63
C TRP A 157 -4.04 -15.26 -4.01
N LYS A 158 -4.90 -15.83 -4.87
CA LYS A 158 -5.61 -17.09 -4.60
C LYS A 158 -5.00 -18.20 -5.44
N ASP A 159 -4.80 -19.38 -4.87
CA ASP A 159 -4.35 -20.55 -5.65
C ASP A 159 -5.48 -21.16 -6.49
N SER A 160 -5.20 -22.27 -7.19
CA SER A 160 -6.16 -22.94 -8.06
C SER A 160 -7.41 -23.44 -7.32
N PHE A 161 -7.32 -23.65 -6.01
CA PHE A 161 -8.43 -24.09 -5.16
C PHE A 161 -9.16 -22.91 -4.49
N GLY A 162 -8.73 -21.68 -4.79
CA GLY A 162 -9.25 -20.46 -4.14
C GLY A 162 -8.66 -20.21 -2.76
N THR A 163 -7.62 -20.95 -2.35
CA THR A 163 -6.96 -20.70 -1.06
C THR A 163 -6.24 -19.37 -1.12
N ARG A 164 -6.47 -18.52 -0.13
CA ARG A 164 -5.86 -17.19 0.00
C ARG A 164 -4.41 -17.30 0.46
N HIS A 165 -3.53 -16.54 -0.19
CA HIS A 165 -2.11 -16.47 0.13
C HIS A 165 -1.61 -15.02 0.05
N ALA A 166 -0.63 -14.71 0.90
CA ALA A 166 0.13 -13.47 0.83
C ALA A 166 1.58 -13.71 1.28
N ARG A 167 2.50 -13.03 0.61
CA ARG A 167 3.93 -13.08 0.95
C ARG A 167 4.52 -11.69 0.99
N GLU A 168 5.10 -11.36 2.12
CA GLU A 168 5.78 -10.10 2.36
C GLU A 168 7.28 -10.17 2.05
N PHE A 169 7.81 -9.05 1.61
CA PHE A 169 9.23 -8.75 1.48
C PHE A 169 9.48 -7.42 2.19
N ASN A 170 9.78 -7.50 3.48
CA ASN A 170 9.85 -6.36 4.42
C ASN A 170 11.12 -5.51 4.31
N ARG A 171 12.06 -5.90 3.45
CA ARG A 171 13.26 -5.13 3.13
C ARG A 171 13.30 -4.85 1.65
N ALA A 172 12.50 -3.90 1.21
CA ALA A 172 12.43 -3.47 -0.17
C ALA A 172 12.71 -1.98 -0.30
N ASN A 173 12.90 -1.54 -1.53
CA ASN A 173 12.91 -0.13 -1.86
C ASN A 173 12.08 0.08 -3.13
N THR A 174 11.05 0.90 -3.04
CA THR A 174 10.17 1.30 -4.13
C THR A 174 10.59 2.62 -4.75
N GLU A 175 11.49 3.37 -4.09
CA GLU A 175 12.19 4.50 -4.68
C GLU A 175 13.62 4.15 -5.07
N PRO A 176 14.16 4.81 -6.11
CA PRO A 176 15.58 4.74 -6.35
C PRO A 176 16.33 5.49 -5.23
N SER A 177 17.38 4.88 -4.65
CA SER A 177 18.21 5.55 -3.63
C SER A 177 18.83 6.86 -4.14
N ALA A 178 19.35 7.73 -3.27
CA ALA A 178 19.97 9.02 -3.65
C ALA A 178 21.06 8.93 -4.74
N GLN A 179 21.57 7.75 -5.09
CA GLN A 179 22.42 7.58 -6.25
C GLN A 179 21.75 7.93 -7.59
N TYR A 180 20.41 7.92 -7.65
CA TYR A 180 19.61 8.28 -8.81
C TYR A 180 19.05 9.71 -8.72
N ASP A 181 19.17 10.34 -7.55
CA ASP A 181 18.88 11.75 -7.42
C ASP A 181 20.15 12.54 -7.79
N HIS A 182 20.12 13.14 -8.97
CA HIS A 182 21.26 13.89 -9.52
C HIS A 182 21.62 15.15 -8.73
N HIS A 183 20.81 15.50 -7.72
CA HIS A 183 21.13 16.48 -6.69
C HIS A 183 22.17 16.02 -5.67
N ALA A 184 22.65 14.77 -5.76
CA ALA A 184 23.80 14.26 -5.01
C ALA A 184 25.15 14.96 -5.34
N GLY A 185 25.15 16.05 -6.12
CA GLY A 185 26.34 16.80 -6.50
C GLY A 185 27.26 16.02 -7.44
N SER A 186 28.21 16.67 -8.10
CA SER A 186 29.32 16.03 -8.83
C SER A 186 30.54 16.90 -8.65
N ASP A 187 31.70 16.33 -8.32
CA ASP A 187 32.91 17.11 -8.02
C ASP A 187 33.79 17.38 -9.26
N GLY A 188 33.38 16.90 -10.44
CA GLY A 188 34.15 16.96 -11.69
C GLY A 188 35.09 15.77 -11.92
N THR A 189 35.18 14.84 -10.96
CA THR A 189 36.05 13.64 -11.06
C THR A 189 35.27 12.37 -11.40
N ARG A 190 33.95 12.39 -11.24
CA ARG A 190 33.09 11.24 -11.54
C ARG A 190 33.04 10.95 -13.02
N ARG A 191 33.19 9.67 -13.37
CA ARG A 191 33.09 9.22 -14.76
C ARG A 191 31.67 8.83 -15.13
N TYR A 192 31.26 9.18 -16.35
CA TYR A 192 30.10 8.58 -16.99
C TYR A 192 30.39 7.14 -17.40
N ALA A 193 29.35 6.32 -17.49
CA ALA A 193 29.48 4.96 -18.04
C ALA A 193 29.93 4.89 -19.48
N ALA A 194 29.52 5.84 -20.31
CA ALA A 194 29.98 5.98 -21.68
C ALA A 194 31.41 6.59 -21.80
N GLY A 195 32.06 6.93 -20.68
CA GLY A 195 33.35 7.62 -20.66
C GLY A 195 33.24 9.14 -20.53
N GLY A 196 34.35 9.79 -20.17
CA GLY A 196 34.38 11.22 -19.81
C GLY A 196 33.96 11.48 -18.36
N ASN A 197 34.23 12.70 -17.89
CA ASN A 197 33.84 13.12 -16.54
C ASN A 197 32.54 13.92 -16.57
N ALA A 198 31.74 13.75 -15.53
CA ALA A 198 30.59 14.58 -15.27
C ALA A 198 31.03 16.01 -14.91
N PRO A 199 30.23 17.03 -15.26
CA PRO A 199 30.50 18.41 -14.87
C PRO A 199 30.50 18.53 -13.34
N ARG A 200 31.17 19.56 -12.84
CA ARG A 200 31.09 19.91 -11.43
C ARG A 200 29.73 20.57 -11.16
N LEU A 201 28.99 20.06 -10.18
CA LEU A 201 27.68 20.55 -9.76
C LEU A 201 27.71 20.81 -8.25
N ASP A 202 27.07 21.90 -7.84
CA ASP A 202 26.84 22.16 -6.42
C ASP A 202 25.96 21.06 -5.83
N THR A 203 26.33 20.61 -4.63
CA THR A 203 25.57 19.57 -3.93
C THR A 203 24.32 20.20 -3.34
N SER A 204 23.15 19.62 -3.59
CA SER A 204 21.91 20.13 -2.99
C SER A 204 21.91 19.90 -1.47
N PRO A 205 21.19 20.73 -0.71
CA PRO A 205 21.06 20.56 0.73
C PRO A 205 20.62 19.13 1.10
N GLY A 206 21.33 18.51 2.06
CA GLY A 206 21.05 17.14 2.55
C GLY A 206 21.84 16.04 1.87
N TYR A 207 22.53 16.32 0.76
CA TYR A 207 23.32 15.35 0.00
C TYR A 207 24.83 15.38 0.31
N GLU A 208 25.28 16.25 1.22
CA GLU A 208 26.70 16.52 1.50
C GLU A 208 27.47 15.30 2.02
N ARG A 209 26.75 14.29 2.51
CA ARG A 209 27.30 13.05 3.11
C ARG A 209 26.96 11.79 2.32
N VAL A 210 26.37 11.93 1.14
CA VAL A 210 25.99 10.78 0.31
C VAL A 210 27.24 10.12 -0.28
N LEU A 211 27.29 8.79 -0.30
CA LEU A 211 28.38 8.07 -0.97
C LEU A 211 28.10 8.04 -2.47
N HIS A 212 29.00 8.65 -3.22
CA HIS A 212 28.79 8.82 -4.64
C HIS A 212 29.54 7.80 -5.48
N ARG A 213 28.85 7.21 -6.45
CA ARG A 213 29.41 6.24 -7.41
C ARG A 213 29.44 6.83 -8.82
N LYS A 214 29.81 5.98 -9.79
CA LYS A 214 29.73 6.24 -11.24
C LYS A 214 28.33 6.74 -11.64
N ILE A 215 28.27 7.65 -12.61
CA ILE A 215 27.02 8.20 -13.12
C ILE A 215 26.56 7.39 -14.34
N GLU A 216 25.33 6.93 -14.29
CA GLU A 216 24.62 6.11 -15.29
C GLU A 216 23.29 6.79 -15.64
N GLY A 217 22.74 6.50 -16.82
CA GLY A 217 21.50 7.11 -17.33
C GLY A 217 21.66 8.08 -18.49
N ASP A 218 20.56 8.69 -18.89
CA ASP A 218 20.41 9.56 -20.05
C ASP A 218 20.00 10.98 -19.64
N ASP A 219 20.57 11.97 -20.33
CA ASP A 219 20.21 13.37 -20.18
C ASP A 219 18.97 13.67 -21.02
N ALA A 220 17.81 13.57 -20.38
CA ALA A 220 16.49 13.63 -21.00
C ALA A 220 16.13 15.04 -21.48
N ASN A 221 16.49 16.04 -20.68
CA ASN A 221 16.14 17.45 -20.88
C ASN A 221 17.28 18.25 -21.51
N ARG A 222 18.46 17.63 -21.71
CA ARG A 222 19.68 18.17 -22.32
C ARG A 222 20.30 19.32 -21.53
N ASP A 223 20.20 19.29 -20.21
CA ASP A 223 20.81 20.30 -19.33
C ASP A 223 22.23 19.93 -18.87
N GLY A 224 22.76 18.79 -19.33
CA GLY A 224 24.06 18.26 -18.93
C GLY A 224 23.99 17.33 -17.71
N VAL A 225 22.79 17.07 -17.17
CA VAL A 225 22.49 16.18 -16.06
C VAL A 225 21.74 14.95 -16.60
N ARG A 226 22.16 13.74 -16.19
CA ARG A 226 21.59 12.49 -16.71
C ARG A 226 20.36 12.06 -15.91
N ASP A 227 19.20 12.62 -16.19
CA ASP A 227 18.00 12.48 -15.35
C ASP A 227 17.15 11.21 -15.59
N LEU A 228 17.35 10.48 -16.68
CA LEU A 228 16.57 9.28 -17.02
C LEU A 228 17.36 7.99 -16.81
N GLY A 229 16.87 7.15 -15.89
CA GLY A 229 17.12 5.71 -15.86
C GLY A 229 18.49 5.25 -15.33
N ARG A 230 18.50 4.45 -14.26
CA ARG A 230 19.43 3.30 -14.18
C ARG A 230 18.68 1.98 -13.96
N LEU A 231 17.66 1.75 -14.79
CA LEU A 231 17.29 0.38 -15.13
C LEU A 231 18.12 0.05 -16.37
N GLY A 232 19.18 -0.74 -16.22
CA GLY A 232 19.85 -1.34 -17.39
C GLY A 232 18.88 -2.23 -18.15
N GLU A 233 19.24 -2.65 -19.37
CA GLU A 233 18.59 -3.78 -20.06
C GLU A 233 18.20 -4.87 -19.06
N GLY A 234 16.90 -5.17 -18.95
CA GLY A 234 16.39 -6.06 -17.90
C GLY A 234 15.06 -5.65 -17.24
N THR A 235 14.38 -4.59 -17.69
CA THR A 235 12.96 -4.40 -17.34
C THR A 235 12.19 -5.60 -17.88
N THR A 236 11.77 -6.50 -16.99
CA THR A 236 11.00 -7.69 -17.38
C THR A 236 9.54 -7.30 -17.39
N GLU A 237 8.97 -7.19 -18.58
CA GLU A 237 7.52 -7.33 -18.76
C GLU A 237 7.21 -8.83 -18.70
N MET A 238 6.43 -9.28 -17.71
CA MET A 238 5.84 -10.62 -17.78
C MET A 238 4.69 -10.58 -18.78
N LEU A 239 5.00 -10.89 -20.04
CA LEU A 239 4.01 -11.15 -21.06
C LEU A 239 3.42 -12.55 -20.86
N ALA A 240 2.09 -12.65 -20.89
CA ALA A 240 1.39 -13.93 -20.85
C ALA A 240 1.90 -14.84 -21.99
N THR A 241 2.29 -16.07 -21.66
CA THR A 241 2.68 -17.06 -22.67
C THR A 241 1.44 -17.62 -23.33
N THR A 242 1.37 -17.55 -24.67
CA THR A 242 0.39 -18.26 -25.50
C THR A 242 0.93 -19.61 -25.96
#